data_AF-A0A2E0VFR6-F1
#
_entry.id   AF-A0A2E0VFR6-F1
#
_cell.length_a   1.000
_cell.length_b   1.000
_cell.length_c   1.000
_cell.angle_alpha   90.00
_cell.angle_beta   90.00
_cell.angle_gamma   90.00
#
_symmetry.space_group_name_H-M   'P 1'
#
loop_
_entity.id
_entity.type
_entity.pdbx_description
1 polymer ?
#
loop_
_entity_poly.entity_id
_entity_poly.type
_entity_poly.pdbx_seq_one_letter_code
_entity_poly.pdbx_strand_id
1 'polypeptide(L)'
;RAHGLYFARRSVLVVMDKASAGWQIHTSRADVDAFFTAHRQYQGADPEQVPYSFRYIKPGTLAVPFRDIDRKLWSVQLIFPSGTKSFFRGSRKQATFHLLGTAPRASKRRKTVWMAEGYATAATVHELTQCPTVMAIDAGNLLPVAKAVRKLWPAVDIAFAADNDADKPGNPGVTAATAAAQAVGGYVVVPKIGE
;
A
#
# COMPACT_ATOMS: atom_id res chain seq x y z
N ARG A 1 3.57 5.51 -16.78
CA ARG A 1 3.97 4.07 -16.62
C ARG A 1 3.22 3.55 -15.38
N ALA A 2 3.09 2.25 -15.13
CA ALA A 2 2.34 1.78 -13.95
C ALA A 2 3.13 1.79 -12.62
N HIS A 3 4.28 2.48 -12.56
CA HIS A 3 5.16 2.71 -11.40
C HIS A 3 5.30 1.57 -10.36
N GLY A 4 5.35 0.31 -10.80
CA GLY A 4 5.54 -0.85 -9.91
C GLY A 4 4.25 -1.57 -9.49
N LEU A 5 3.10 -1.17 -10.05
CA LEU A 5 1.85 -1.92 -9.96
C LEU A 5 1.89 -3.19 -10.80
N TYR A 6 1.26 -4.23 -10.26
CA TYR A 6 0.98 -5.47 -10.98
C TYR A 6 -0.49 -5.53 -11.40
N PHE A 7 -0.73 -6.09 -12.58
CA PHE A 7 -2.06 -6.32 -13.11
C PHE A 7 -2.30 -7.81 -13.18
N ALA A 8 -3.34 -8.29 -12.51
CA ALA A 8 -3.76 -9.66 -12.65
C ALA A 8 -4.22 -9.89 -14.10
N ARG A 9 -3.55 -10.81 -14.81
CA ARG A 9 -3.92 -11.22 -16.18
C ARG A 9 -4.79 -12.48 -16.21
N ARG A 10 -4.82 -13.21 -15.11
CA ARG A 10 -5.60 -14.43 -14.91
C ARG A 10 -6.15 -14.42 -13.49
N SER A 11 -7.19 -15.21 -13.29
CA SER A 11 -7.73 -15.43 -11.95
C SER A 11 -6.74 -16.19 -11.09
N VAL A 12 -6.59 -15.74 -9.84
CA VAL A 12 -5.80 -16.42 -8.81
C VAL A 12 -6.60 -16.42 -7.52
N LEU A 13 -6.75 -17.58 -6.90
CA LEU A 13 -7.27 -17.68 -5.54
C LEU A 13 -6.09 -17.82 -4.59
N VAL A 14 -5.96 -16.89 -3.66
CA VAL A 14 -4.97 -16.96 -2.58
C VAL A 14 -5.72 -17.22 -1.29
N VAL A 15 -5.36 -18.29 -0.60
CA VAL A 15 -5.97 -18.75 0.64
C VAL A 15 -4.94 -18.68 1.75
N MET A 16 -5.34 -18.15 2.91
CA MET A 16 -4.60 -18.21 4.15
C MET A 16 -5.36 -19.12 5.12
N ASP A 17 -4.69 -20.15 5.61
CA ASP A 17 -5.14 -20.91 6.77
C ASP A 17 -4.93 -20.08 8.05
N LYS A 18 -5.99 -19.87 8.84
CA LYS A 18 -5.92 -18.98 10.01
C LYS A 18 -5.16 -19.58 11.19
N ALA A 19 -5.12 -20.91 11.31
CA ALA A 19 -4.51 -21.59 12.45
C ALA A 19 -2.98 -21.66 12.31
N SER A 20 -2.51 -22.03 11.13
CA SER A 20 -1.09 -22.19 10.81
C SER A 20 -0.44 -20.92 10.25
N ALA A 21 -1.23 -19.92 9.84
CA ALA A 21 -0.79 -18.79 9.01
C ALA A 21 -0.13 -19.23 7.68
N GLY A 22 -0.41 -20.45 7.22
CA GLY A 22 0.05 -21.00 5.95
C GLY A 22 -0.71 -20.41 4.76
N TRP A 23 -0.07 -20.39 3.59
CA TRP A 23 -0.62 -19.81 2.36
C TRP A 23 -0.67 -20.84 1.24
N GLN A 24 -1.79 -20.84 0.52
CA GLN A 24 -2.02 -21.64 -0.68
C GLN A 24 -2.42 -20.73 -1.85
N ILE A 25 -1.94 -21.07 -3.04
CA ILE A 25 -2.23 -20.32 -4.27
C ILE A 25 -2.77 -21.30 -5.30
N HIS A 26 -4.00 -21.05 -5.75
CA HIS A 26 -4.64 -21.82 -6.81
C HIS A 26 -4.76 -20.94 -8.06
N THR A 27 -4.23 -21.43 -9.19
CA THR A 27 -4.16 -20.67 -10.44
C THR A 27 -4.98 -21.27 -11.58
N SER A 28 -5.47 -22.51 -11.43
CA SER A 28 -6.34 -23.14 -12.42
C SER A 28 -7.81 -23.06 -11.98
N ARG A 29 -8.73 -23.10 -12.94
CA ARG A 29 -10.16 -23.12 -12.65
C ARG A 29 -10.55 -24.37 -11.85
N ALA A 30 -9.99 -25.51 -12.21
CA ALA A 30 -10.23 -26.79 -11.53
C ALA A 30 -9.83 -26.73 -10.05
N ASP A 31 -8.65 -26.18 -9.73
CA ASP A 31 -8.19 -26.07 -8.33
C ASP A 31 -9.07 -25.13 -7.51
N VAL A 32 -9.52 -24.03 -8.11
CA VAL A 32 -10.44 -23.06 -7.47
C VAL A 32 -11.79 -23.70 -7.18
N ASP A 33 -12.37 -24.41 -8.16
CA ASP A 33 -13.66 -25.08 -8.00
C ASP A 33 -13.55 -26.25 -6.99
N ALA A 34 -12.45 -26.99 -7.00
CA ALA A 34 -12.15 -28.03 -6.01
C ALA A 34 -12.03 -27.46 -4.60
N PHE A 35 -11.34 -26.33 -4.43
CA PHE A 35 -11.23 -25.65 -3.14
C PHE A 35 -12.61 -25.29 -2.59
N PHE A 36 -13.45 -24.60 -3.37
CA PHE A 36 -14.78 -24.20 -2.90
C PHE A 36 -15.73 -25.38 -2.69
N THR A 37 -15.56 -26.48 -3.45
CA THR A 37 -16.32 -27.71 -3.24
C THR A 37 -15.96 -28.38 -1.92
N ALA A 38 -14.66 -28.50 -1.60
CA ALA A 38 -14.17 -29.09 -0.36
C ALA A 38 -14.53 -28.27 0.90
N HIS A 39 -14.88 -26.99 0.73
CA HIS A 39 -15.20 -26.06 1.81
C HIS A 39 -16.65 -25.57 1.78
N ARG A 40 -17.54 -26.26 1.06
CA ARG A 40 -18.95 -25.86 0.88
C ARG A 40 -19.71 -25.74 2.21
N GLN A 41 -19.32 -26.51 3.23
CA GLN A 41 -19.89 -26.41 4.59
C GLN A 41 -19.73 -25.03 5.24
N TYR A 42 -18.78 -24.21 4.77
CA TYR A 42 -18.56 -22.85 5.28
C TYR A 42 -19.29 -21.77 4.46
N GLN A 43 -20.05 -22.16 3.44
CA GLN A 43 -20.80 -21.20 2.62
C GLN A 43 -21.91 -20.55 3.44
N GLY A 44 -21.87 -19.22 3.56
CA GLY A 44 -22.83 -18.45 4.38
C GLY A 44 -22.57 -18.53 5.89
N ALA A 45 -21.51 -19.22 6.31
CA ALA A 45 -21.10 -19.24 7.71
C ALA A 45 -20.57 -17.87 8.15
N ASP A 46 -20.60 -17.62 9.46
CA ASP A 46 -19.95 -16.46 10.07
C ASP A 46 -18.44 -16.46 9.69
N PRO A 47 -17.91 -15.35 9.13
CA PRO A 47 -16.50 -15.22 8.78
C PRO A 47 -15.51 -15.59 9.89
N GLU A 48 -15.87 -15.45 11.17
CA GLU A 48 -15.01 -15.85 12.27
C GLU A 48 -14.95 -17.38 12.48
N GLN A 49 -16.00 -18.11 12.10
CA GLN A 49 -16.05 -19.58 12.18
C GLN A 49 -15.35 -20.27 10.99
N VAL A 50 -15.12 -19.55 9.89
CA VAL A 50 -14.39 -20.08 8.73
C VAL A 50 -12.90 -20.21 9.07
N PRO A 51 -12.25 -21.39 8.92
CA PRO A 51 -10.85 -21.60 9.35
C PRO A 51 -9.82 -20.99 8.39
N TYR A 52 -10.26 -20.37 7.29
CA TYR A 52 -9.41 -19.71 6.32
C TYR A 52 -9.91 -18.31 5.98
N SER A 53 -9.04 -17.52 5.36
CA SER A 53 -9.42 -16.31 4.64
C SER A 53 -8.91 -16.39 3.21
N PHE A 54 -9.61 -15.81 2.25
CA PHE A 54 -9.17 -15.86 0.86
C PHE A 54 -9.34 -14.53 0.14
N ARG A 55 -8.60 -14.37 -0.95
CA ARG A 55 -8.85 -13.35 -1.97
C ARG A 55 -8.90 -14.02 -3.32
N TYR A 56 -10.02 -13.83 -4.02
CA TYR A 56 -10.14 -14.21 -5.41
C TYR A 56 -9.80 -13.02 -6.30
N ILE A 57 -8.58 -13.02 -6.81
CA ILE A 57 -8.01 -11.95 -7.63
C ILE A 57 -8.40 -12.23 -9.07
N LYS A 58 -9.31 -11.44 -9.62
CA LYS A 58 -9.77 -11.58 -11.02
C LYS A 58 -8.89 -10.74 -11.97
N PRO A 59 -8.88 -11.04 -13.28
CA PRO A 59 -8.28 -10.18 -14.28
C PRO A 59 -8.74 -8.72 -14.13
N GLY A 60 -7.82 -7.77 -14.32
CA GLY A 60 -8.08 -6.33 -14.12
C GLY A 60 -7.93 -5.84 -12.68
N THR A 61 -7.72 -6.73 -11.70
CA THR A 61 -7.35 -6.32 -10.34
C THR A 61 -5.92 -5.76 -10.33
N LEU A 62 -5.73 -4.59 -9.73
CA LEU A 62 -4.40 -4.03 -9.46
C LEU A 62 -3.86 -4.57 -8.14
N ALA A 63 -2.57 -4.84 -8.10
CA ALA A 63 -1.86 -5.24 -6.90
C ALA A 63 -0.69 -4.29 -6.63
N VAL A 64 -0.73 -3.63 -5.47
CA VAL A 64 0.31 -2.70 -5.01
C VAL A 64 1.16 -3.42 -3.94
N PRO A 65 2.45 -3.70 -4.18
CA PRO A 65 3.31 -4.36 -3.21
C PRO A 65 3.81 -3.38 -2.14
N PHE A 66 3.74 -3.78 -0.87
CA PHE A 66 4.30 -3.03 0.26
C PHE A 66 5.46 -3.78 0.88
N ARG A 67 6.61 -3.11 0.91
CA ARG A 67 7.88 -3.66 1.37
C ARG A 67 8.44 -2.85 2.52
N ASP A 68 9.26 -3.48 3.34
CA ASP A 68 10.06 -2.76 4.34
C ASP A 68 11.34 -2.18 3.72
N ILE A 69 12.19 -1.62 4.58
CA ILE A 69 13.47 -1.02 4.21
C ILE A 69 14.47 -2.02 3.60
N ASP A 70 14.33 -3.30 3.95
CA ASP A 70 15.15 -4.41 3.45
C ASP A 70 14.56 -5.02 2.17
N ARG A 71 13.52 -4.38 1.61
CA ARG A 71 12.78 -4.78 0.41
C ARG A 71 12.00 -6.09 0.57
N LYS A 72 11.83 -6.59 1.78
CA LYS A 72 11.00 -7.76 2.06
C LYS A 72 9.53 -7.40 1.85
N LEU A 73 8.81 -8.24 1.10
CA LEU A 73 7.37 -8.07 0.88
C LEU A 73 6.60 -8.50 2.12
N TRP A 74 5.69 -7.64 2.59
CA TRP A 74 4.91 -7.87 3.80
C TRP A 74 3.41 -7.78 3.59
N SER A 75 2.98 -6.96 2.62
CA SER A 75 1.58 -6.82 2.29
C SER A 75 1.40 -6.47 0.82
N VAL A 76 0.18 -6.72 0.33
CA VAL A 76 -0.26 -6.34 -1.00
C VAL A 76 -1.65 -5.73 -0.85
N GLN A 77 -1.82 -4.51 -1.35
CA GLN A 77 -3.15 -3.92 -1.52
C GLN A 77 -3.69 -4.37 -2.88
N LEU A 78 -4.87 -4.94 -2.87
CA LEU A 78 -5.64 -5.25 -4.05
C LEU A 78 -6.61 -4.09 -4.30
N ILE A 79 -6.67 -3.61 -5.54
CA ILE A 79 -7.67 -2.65 -5.99
C ILE A 79 -8.47 -3.33 -7.10
N PHE A 80 -9.71 -3.68 -6.78
CA PHE A 80 -10.61 -4.34 -7.73
C PHE A 80 -11.13 -3.33 -8.77
N PRO A 81 -11.62 -3.79 -9.93
CA PRO A 81 -12.23 -2.91 -10.93
C PRO A 81 -13.40 -2.06 -10.40
N SER A 82 -14.06 -2.50 -9.32
CA SER A 82 -15.09 -1.72 -8.62
C SER A 82 -14.55 -0.51 -7.82
N GLY A 83 -13.23 -0.35 -7.74
CA GLY A 83 -12.57 0.62 -6.86
C GLY A 83 -12.41 0.14 -5.41
N THR A 84 -13.01 -1.00 -5.05
CA THR A 84 -12.88 -1.58 -3.71
C THR A 84 -11.42 -1.96 -3.45
N LYS A 85 -10.90 -1.51 -2.31
CA LYS A 85 -9.54 -1.83 -1.85
C LYS A 85 -9.60 -2.97 -0.84
N SER A 86 -8.65 -3.88 -0.89
CA SER A 86 -8.56 -4.98 0.06
C SER A 86 -7.12 -5.35 0.38
N PHE A 87 -6.92 -5.95 1.54
CA PHE A 87 -5.65 -6.53 1.98
C PHE A 87 -5.88 -7.96 2.39
N PHE A 88 -4.81 -8.74 2.42
CA PHE A 88 -4.87 -10.05 3.05
C PHE A 88 -4.93 -9.94 4.58
N ARG A 89 -5.69 -10.82 5.22
CA ARG A 89 -5.74 -10.92 6.70
C ARG A 89 -4.33 -11.15 7.22
N GLY A 90 -4.02 -10.67 8.42
CA GLY A 90 -2.71 -10.84 9.05
C GLY A 90 -1.51 -10.19 8.34
N SER A 91 -1.71 -9.52 7.19
CA SER A 91 -0.63 -8.82 6.51
C SER A 91 -0.17 -7.60 7.31
N ARG A 92 1.15 -7.37 7.34
CA ARG A 92 1.74 -6.23 8.05
C ARG A 92 1.73 -5.00 7.14
N LYS A 93 1.03 -3.95 7.57
CA LYS A 93 1.07 -2.62 6.94
C LYS A 93 2.13 -1.71 7.56
N GLN A 94 2.29 -1.79 8.88
CA GLN A 94 3.10 -0.84 9.63
C GLN A 94 4.57 -0.82 9.19
N ALA A 95 5.07 0.38 8.88
CA ALA A 95 6.41 0.65 8.37
C ALA A 95 6.74 -0.09 7.05
N THR A 96 5.72 -0.40 6.27
CA THR A 96 5.86 -0.92 4.90
C THR A 96 5.36 0.13 3.91
N PHE A 97 5.96 0.19 2.74
CA PHE A 97 5.67 1.23 1.75
C PHE A 97 5.84 0.72 0.31
N HIS A 98 5.26 1.47 -0.62
CA HIS A 98 5.48 1.28 -2.05
C HIS A 98 6.32 2.45 -2.58
N LEU A 99 7.41 2.16 -3.28
CA LEU A 99 8.30 3.18 -3.86
C LEU A 99 8.03 3.32 -5.35
N LEU A 100 7.63 4.51 -5.77
CA LEU A 100 7.54 4.92 -7.15
C LEU A 100 8.86 5.57 -7.57
N GLY A 101 9.34 5.17 -8.76
CA GLY A 101 10.63 5.61 -9.28
C GLY A 101 11.79 4.78 -8.74
N THR A 102 12.98 5.38 -8.69
CA THR A 102 14.20 4.70 -8.23
C THR A 102 14.64 5.24 -6.88
N ALA A 103 15.14 4.37 -6.01
CA ALA A 103 15.68 4.80 -4.73
C ALA A 103 16.75 5.90 -4.93
N PRO A 104 16.76 6.96 -4.11
CA PRO A 104 17.81 7.95 -4.12
C PRO A 104 19.19 7.30 -4.03
N ARG A 105 20.03 7.60 -5.02
CA ARG A 105 21.46 7.28 -4.98
C ARG A 105 22.22 8.42 -4.29
N ALA A 106 23.30 8.09 -3.59
CA ALA A 106 24.20 9.08 -3.02
C ALA A 106 24.64 10.09 -4.10
N SER A 107 24.56 11.38 -3.78
CA SER A 107 24.97 12.46 -4.68
C SER A 107 25.38 13.69 -3.88
N LYS A 108 26.21 14.55 -4.48
CA LYS A 108 26.62 15.84 -3.90
C LYS A 108 25.44 16.82 -3.73
N ARG A 109 24.38 16.67 -4.53
CA ARG A 109 23.14 17.45 -4.38
C ARG A 109 22.17 16.69 -3.48
N ARG A 110 21.52 17.42 -2.57
CA ARG A 110 20.35 16.92 -1.84
C ARG A 110 19.26 16.56 -2.85
N LYS A 111 18.61 15.42 -2.61
CA LYS A 111 17.49 14.93 -3.41
C LYS A 111 16.25 14.99 -2.54
N THR A 112 15.11 15.25 -3.16
CA THR A 112 13.82 15.18 -2.47
C THR A 112 13.21 13.81 -2.64
N VAL A 113 12.71 13.25 -1.55
CA VAL A 113 11.82 12.09 -1.54
C VAL A 113 10.43 12.57 -1.12
N TRP A 114 9.46 12.30 -1.98
CA TRP A 114 8.07 12.61 -1.68
C TRP A 114 7.41 11.47 -0.92
N MET A 115 6.41 11.80 -0.13
CA MET A 115 5.57 10.85 0.60
C MET A 115 4.11 11.19 0.41
N ALA A 116 3.26 10.19 0.22
CA ALA A 116 1.81 10.33 0.17
C ALA A 116 1.14 9.09 0.77
N GLU A 117 -0.14 9.20 1.13
CA GLU A 117 -0.90 8.06 1.69
C GLU A 117 -1.30 7.07 0.59
N GLY A 118 -2.02 7.59 -0.41
CA GLY A 118 -2.61 6.84 -1.50
C GLY A 118 -1.71 6.73 -2.73
N TYR A 119 -1.95 5.68 -3.53
CA TYR A 119 -1.19 5.45 -4.77
C TYR A 119 -1.43 6.57 -5.80
N ALA A 120 -2.68 7.04 -5.94
CA ALA A 120 -3.02 8.07 -6.93
C ALA A 120 -2.24 9.36 -6.67
N THR A 121 -2.29 9.89 -5.44
CA THR A 121 -1.51 11.05 -5.03
C THR A 121 0.00 10.82 -5.21
N ALA A 122 0.52 9.67 -4.79
CA ALA A 122 1.93 9.33 -4.95
C ALA A 122 2.36 9.30 -6.44
N ALA A 123 1.54 8.74 -7.31
CA ALA A 123 1.77 8.67 -8.75
C ALA A 123 1.75 10.06 -9.38
N THR A 124 0.74 10.88 -9.10
CA THR A 124 0.66 12.27 -9.58
C THR A 124 1.89 13.07 -9.19
N VAL A 125 2.30 13.00 -7.92
CA VAL A 125 3.51 13.69 -7.43
C VAL A 125 4.76 13.19 -8.14
N HIS A 126 4.90 11.87 -8.31
CA HIS A 126 6.04 11.30 -9.03
C HIS A 126 6.07 11.75 -10.50
N GLU A 127 4.93 11.77 -11.18
CA GLU A 127 4.83 12.17 -12.58
C GLU A 127 5.12 13.66 -12.78
N LEU A 128 4.70 14.53 -11.86
CA LEU A 128 4.97 15.98 -11.94
C LEU A 128 6.40 16.35 -11.56
N THR A 129 6.97 15.68 -10.55
CA THR A 129 8.27 16.07 -9.97
C THR A 129 9.44 15.23 -10.49
N GLN A 130 9.15 14.07 -11.08
CA GLN A 130 10.14 13.03 -11.44
C GLN A 130 11.03 12.57 -10.27
N CYS A 131 10.66 12.91 -9.03
CA CYS A 131 11.38 12.55 -7.82
C CYS A 131 10.89 11.19 -7.28
N PRO A 132 11.72 10.45 -6.53
CA PRO A 132 11.27 9.22 -5.86
C PRO A 132 10.12 9.54 -4.91
N THR A 133 9.04 8.75 -4.97
CA THR A 133 7.84 8.98 -4.16
C THR A 133 7.45 7.71 -3.41
N VAL A 134 7.20 7.83 -2.12
CA VAL A 134 6.85 6.75 -1.21
C VAL A 134 5.36 6.82 -0.88
N MET A 135 4.62 5.76 -1.19
CA MET A 135 3.25 5.58 -0.76
C MET A 135 3.21 4.83 0.57
N ALA A 136 2.59 5.43 1.59
CA ALA A 136 2.54 4.92 2.96
C ALA A 136 1.27 4.11 3.31
N ILE A 137 0.43 3.74 2.34
CA ILE A 137 -0.83 3.00 2.54
C ILE A 137 -1.98 3.88 3.05
N ASP A 138 -1.79 4.50 4.22
CA ASP A 138 -2.78 5.28 4.96
C ASP A 138 -2.10 6.29 5.90
N ALA A 139 -2.88 7.26 6.40
CA ALA A 139 -2.44 8.30 7.33
C ALA A 139 -1.70 7.74 8.57
N GLY A 140 -2.22 6.67 9.17
CA GLY A 140 -1.64 6.07 10.39
C GLY A 140 -0.25 5.48 10.17
N ASN A 141 0.10 5.16 8.93
CA ASN A 141 1.38 4.57 8.57
C ASN A 141 2.39 5.59 8.01
N LEU A 142 2.01 6.86 7.81
CA LEU A 142 2.93 7.93 7.36
C LEU A 142 4.13 8.08 8.29
N LEU A 143 3.91 8.24 9.60
CA LEU A 143 4.98 8.45 10.57
C LEU A 143 5.95 7.26 10.68
N PRO A 144 5.47 5.99 10.84
CA PRO A 144 6.35 4.83 10.81
C PRO A 144 7.20 4.73 9.54
N VAL A 145 6.59 4.95 8.36
CA VAL A 145 7.30 4.91 7.08
C VAL A 145 8.30 6.06 6.98
N ALA A 146 7.94 7.27 7.40
CA ALA A 146 8.81 8.44 7.35
C ALA A 146 10.09 8.23 8.16
N LYS A 147 9.97 7.69 9.37
CA LYS A 147 11.12 7.32 10.20
C LYS A 147 12.01 6.28 9.51
N ALA A 148 11.39 5.28 8.88
CA ALA A 148 12.11 4.25 8.14
C ALA A 148 12.85 4.81 6.91
N VAL A 149 12.21 5.69 6.15
CA VAL A 149 12.76 6.41 4.99
C VAL A 149 13.92 7.32 5.41
N ARG A 150 13.77 8.10 6.49
CA ARG A 150 14.85 8.93 7.05
C ARG A 150 16.06 8.11 7.45
N LYS A 151 15.85 6.91 8.03
CA LYS A 151 16.94 5.98 8.35
C LYS A 151 17.66 5.47 7.10
N LEU A 152 16.89 5.11 6.06
CA LEU A 152 17.45 4.65 4.78
C LEU A 152 18.24 5.72 4.04
N TRP A 153 17.72 6.95 4.03
CA TRP A 153 18.27 8.06 3.28
C TRP A 153 18.43 9.30 4.17
N PRO A 154 19.44 9.34 5.06
CA PRO A 154 19.58 10.41 6.05
C PRO A 154 19.72 11.81 5.43
N ALA A 155 20.31 11.91 4.24
CA ALA A 155 20.67 13.17 3.59
C ALA A 155 19.63 13.70 2.59
N VAL A 156 18.48 13.04 2.41
CA VAL A 156 17.43 13.51 1.48
C VAL A 156 16.52 14.53 2.17
N ASP A 157 15.91 15.41 1.40
CA ASP A 157 14.79 16.20 1.89
C ASP A 157 13.52 15.35 1.78
N ILE A 158 12.66 15.38 2.80
CA ILE A 158 11.42 14.58 2.81
C ILE A 158 10.26 15.55 2.73
N ALA A 159 9.44 15.40 1.69
CA ALA A 159 8.25 16.22 1.47
C ALA A 159 6.99 15.34 1.47
N PHE A 160 5.96 15.74 2.20
CA PHE A 160 4.69 15.03 2.29
C PHE A 160 3.66 15.76 1.44
N ALA A 161 3.14 15.09 0.41
CA ALA A 161 1.95 15.52 -0.30
C ALA A 161 0.74 14.99 0.47
N ALA A 162 0.12 15.86 1.28
CA ALA A 162 -1.01 15.50 2.11
C ALA A 162 -2.31 15.53 1.30
N ASP A 163 -3.14 14.50 1.46
CA ASP A 163 -4.52 14.53 0.97
C ASP A 163 -5.31 15.54 1.84
N ASN A 164 -5.89 16.57 1.20
CA ASN A 164 -6.62 17.63 1.89
C ASN A 164 -8.08 17.19 2.11
N ASP A 165 -8.28 16.37 3.14
CA ASP A 165 -9.57 15.84 3.58
C ASP A 165 -10.37 16.90 4.37
N ALA A 166 -10.61 18.07 3.77
CA ALA A 166 -11.27 19.19 4.43
C ALA A 166 -12.71 18.90 4.86
N ASP A 167 -13.34 17.90 4.24
CA ASP A 167 -14.68 17.41 4.54
C ASP A 167 -14.72 16.44 5.74
N LYS A 168 -13.56 15.96 6.22
CA LYS A 168 -13.47 15.04 7.36
C LYS A 168 -13.08 15.80 8.64
N PRO A 169 -13.69 15.46 9.79
CA PRO A 169 -13.31 16.04 11.08
C PRO A 169 -11.79 15.91 11.34
N GLY A 170 -11.13 17.05 11.57
CA GLY A 170 -9.70 17.11 11.90
C GLY A 170 -8.73 16.96 10.73
N ASN A 171 -9.21 16.87 9.48
CA ASN A 171 -8.39 16.74 8.26
C ASN A 171 -7.23 15.73 8.46
N PRO A 172 -7.56 14.44 8.61
CA PRO A 172 -6.62 13.43 9.10
C PRO A 172 -5.36 13.33 8.24
N GLY A 173 -5.48 13.53 6.91
CA GLY A 173 -4.32 13.50 6.02
C GLY A 173 -3.31 14.60 6.27
N VAL A 174 -3.77 15.85 6.41
CA VAL A 174 -2.89 16.99 6.75
C VAL A 174 -2.30 16.83 8.15
N THR A 175 -3.09 16.40 9.11
CA THR A 175 -2.64 16.21 10.50
C THR A 175 -1.56 15.14 10.60
N ALA A 176 -1.78 13.97 9.98
CA ALA A 176 -0.81 12.88 9.97
C ALA A 176 0.48 13.25 9.22
N ALA A 177 0.37 13.90 8.05
CA ALA A 177 1.52 14.39 7.30
C ALA A 177 2.33 15.42 8.10
N THR A 178 1.67 16.33 8.82
CA THR A 178 2.32 17.34 9.67
C THR A 178 3.08 16.70 10.82
N ALA A 179 2.46 15.78 11.55
CA ALA A 179 3.13 15.05 12.62
C ALA A 179 4.33 14.23 12.10
N ALA A 180 4.20 13.58 10.94
CA ALA A 180 5.29 12.84 10.31
C ALA A 180 6.44 13.75 9.88
N ALA A 181 6.14 14.89 9.24
CA ALA A 181 7.12 15.88 8.82
C ALA A 181 7.92 16.44 9.99
N GLN A 182 7.25 16.86 11.06
CA GLN A 182 7.90 17.36 12.28
C GLN A 182 8.87 16.32 12.86
N ALA A 183 8.48 15.04 12.92
CA ALA A 183 9.29 13.99 13.50
C ALA A 183 10.56 13.64 12.70
N VAL A 184 10.64 13.99 11.41
CA VAL A 184 11.76 13.61 10.52
C VAL A 184 12.47 14.81 9.89
N GLY A 185 12.12 16.04 10.29
CA GLY A 185 12.63 17.26 9.68
C GLY A 185 12.24 17.35 8.19
N GLY A 186 10.97 17.11 7.88
CA GLY A 186 10.41 17.18 6.54
C GLY A 186 9.49 18.40 6.34
N TYR A 187 8.86 18.45 5.17
CA TYR A 187 7.97 19.52 4.75
C TYR A 187 6.59 18.96 4.40
N VAL A 188 5.52 19.73 4.63
CA VAL A 188 4.17 19.36 4.18
C VAL A 188 3.76 20.27 3.04
N VAL A 189 3.22 19.68 1.98
CA VAL A 189 2.61 20.36 0.85
C VAL A 189 1.15 19.92 0.81
N VAL A 190 0.26 20.89 0.97
CA VAL A 190 -1.18 20.68 0.94
C VAL A 190 -1.71 21.31 -0.35
N PRO A 191 -2.49 20.59 -1.19
CA PRO A 191 -3.10 21.20 -2.35
C PRO A 191 -4.11 22.27 -1.92
N LYS A 192 -4.10 23.42 -2.59
CA LYS A 192 -5.18 24.39 -2.49
C LYS A 192 -6.41 23.79 -3.13
N ILE A 193 -7.50 23.66 -2.36
CA ILE A 193 -8.81 23.41 -2.93
C ILE A 193 -9.24 24.76 -3.50
N GLY A 194 -9.56 24.81 -4.79
CA GLY A 194 -9.87 26.06 -5.49
C GLY A 194 -11.07 26.79 -4.92
N GLU A 195 -11.07 28.11 -5.07
CA GLU A 195 -12.22 29.01 -4.88
C GLU A 195 -13.38 28.65 -5.82
#